data_AF-A0A5B0QR11-F1
#
_entry.id   AF-A0A5B0QR11-F1
#
_cell.length_a   1.000
_cell.length_b   1.000
_cell.length_c   1.000
_cell.angle_alpha   90.00
_cell.angle_beta   90.00
_cell.angle_gamma   90.00
#
_symmetry.space_group_name_H-M   'P 1'
#
loop_
_entity.id
_entity.type
_entity.pdbx_description
1 polymer ?
#
loop_
_entity_poly.entity_id
_entity_poly.type
_entity_poly.pdbx_seq_one_letter_code
_entity_poly.pdbx_strand_id
1 'polypeptide(L)'
;MTNCTGVATEPEFYIGPNAMLSVPDLTTNPTLNLPPRNAVVVYPVDDYLRLRHEEFVSSTRCFYPDPDLEQDLIKIYFQHFHPIVPILHPTTFYNLHNSGLAHTDPSFRALCLLMFCIASRWSTDPRVLLDLTGRPQSSRQFAGLRYSYSGYLGLFRLGNHRTTLFNLQAFVLLTLISLGSNQPTATWIFAEQGLTCAQECGAHREVHRRWNANPLEDYLRRQAFFHLYELGHRASSSLNRTPLMQEEDFDVEPSRLLPGDPLGIFVNPYHTIMNPAAHELYVAFDEVRALLWRLGSLRSLLPLLHTMQANAETSGGAASVKSLEALVDQLDLNARKRFDQVSPIFKRPDVDGCPERLMFSVLVITYYHSFQMMIHRNLFNHEGDDSYSRPMRTTSHINKCVEFGIASIQEINKLRLRNLLTSAFFWVPSHLMLAIIIVFCSIRKQRKSISPHENQIRRENILLAIAILDDLAPR
;
A
#
# COMPACT_ATOMS: atom_id res chain seq x y z
N MET A 1 0.09 -16.89 -24.36
CA MET A 1 1.55 -16.67 -24.43
C MET A 1 1.85 -16.15 -25.81
N THR A 2 2.80 -15.24 -25.99
CA THR A 2 3.55 -15.22 -27.25
C THR A 2 4.29 -16.56 -27.29
N ASN A 3 4.00 -17.40 -28.29
CA ASN A 3 4.65 -18.69 -28.44
C ASN A 3 6.12 -18.40 -28.75
N CYS A 4 6.99 -18.33 -27.74
CA CYS A 4 8.43 -18.20 -27.92
C CYS A 4 9.08 -19.42 -27.29
N THR A 5 10.01 -20.04 -28.01
CA THR A 5 10.78 -21.20 -27.53
C THR A 5 12.19 -20.75 -27.18
N GLY A 6 12.79 -21.37 -26.16
CA GLY A 6 14.20 -21.17 -25.85
C GLY A 6 15.06 -21.59 -27.04
N VAL A 7 16.23 -20.96 -27.17
CA VAL A 7 17.18 -21.25 -28.25
C VAL A 7 18.53 -21.56 -27.65
N ALA A 8 19.17 -22.60 -28.15
CA ALA A 8 20.55 -22.89 -27.81
C ALA A 8 21.46 -22.63 -29.02
N THR A 9 22.54 -21.87 -28.82
CA THR A 9 23.56 -21.72 -29.85
C THR A 9 24.47 -22.95 -29.90
N GLU A 10 24.72 -23.57 -28.73
CA GLU A 10 25.42 -24.85 -28.48
C GLU A 10 24.79 -25.52 -27.22
N PRO A 11 25.05 -26.82 -26.92
CA PRO A 11 24.42 -27.53 -25.79
C PRO A 11 24.58 -26.87 -24.42
N GLU A 12 25.65 -26.08 -24.24
CA GLU A 12 25.97 -25.40 -22.99
C GLU A 12 25.39 -23.98 -22.91
N PHE A 13 24.95 -23.42 -24.04
CA PHE A 13 24.50 -22.03 -24.16
C PHE A 13 23.01 -21.99 -24.46
N TYR A 14 22.18 -22.15 -23.42
CA TYR A 14 20.73 -22.04 -23.49
C TYR A 14 20.26 -20.60 -23.21
N ILE A 15 19.47 -20.08 -24.13
CA ILE A 15 18.74 -18.82 -24.02
C ILE A 15 17.29 -19.17 -23.74
N GLY A 16 16.79 -18.81 -22.56
CA GLY A 16 15.43 -19.12 -22.16
C GLY A 16 14.36 -18.44 -23.03
N PRO A 17 13.11 -18.96 -23.01
CA PRO A 17 11.99 -18.51 -23.85
C PRO A 17 11.52 -17.11 -23.48
N ASN A 18 12.02 -16.59 -22.35
CA ASN A 18 11.72 -15.29 -21.77
C ASN A 18 12.83 -14.27 -21.99
N ALA A 19 13.92 -14.64 -22.67
CA ALA A 19 15.00 -13.72 -23.00
C ALA A 19 14.67 -12.87 -24.23
N MET A 20 15.28 -11.68 -24.33
CA MET A 20 15.17 -10.80 -25.50
C MET A 20 15.62 -11.49 -26.80
N LEU A 21 16.48 -12.52 -26.70
CA LEU A 21 17.01 -13.31 -27.81
C LEU A 21 16.21 -14.59 -28.08
N SER A 22 15.03 -14.77 -27.49
CA SER A 22 14.15 -15.90 -27.77
C SER A 22 13.55 -15.82 -29.18
N VAL A 23 13.28 -16.97 -29.80
CA VAL A 23 12.73 -17.04 -31.17
C VAL A 23 11.22 -17.28 -31.08
N PRO A 24 10.39 -16.51 -31.83
CA PRO A 24 8.98 -16.78 -31.96
C PRO A 24 8.77 -18.12 -32.67
N ASP A 25 7.78 -18.87 -32.20
CA ASP A 25 7.31 -20.11 -32.79
C ASP A 25 6.97 -19.87 -34.27
N LEU A 26 7.53 -20.71 -35.13
CA LEU A 26 7.64 -20.54 -36.59
C LEU A 26 6.28 -20.45 -37.32
N THR A 27 5.17 -20.50 -36.59
CA THR A 27 3.80 -20.40 -37.11
C THR A 27 3.27 -18.96 -37.20
N THR A 28 3.99 -17.92 -36.73
CA THR A 28 3.36 -16.57 -36.57
C THR A 28 4.04 -15.31 -37.14
N ASN A 29 5.28 -15.29 -37.65
CA ASN A 29 5.76 -14.20 -38.55
C ASN A 29 7.18 -14.43 -39.10
N PRO A 30 7.48 -14.13 -40.39
CA PRO A 30 8.76 -14.46 -41.03
C PRO A 30 9.73 -13.27 -41.16
N THR A 31 9.76 -12.32 -40.22
CA THR A 31 10.46 -11.02 -40.45
C THR A 31 11.89 -10.90 -39.90
N LEU A 32 12.43 -11.91 -39.21
CA LEU A 32 13.87 -11.99 -38.93
C LEU A 32 14.51 -13.13 -39.76
N ASN A 33 15.35 -12.75 -40.72
CA ASN A 33 16.22 -13.67 -41.45
C ASN A 33 17.32 -14.21 -40.53
N LEU A 34 16.97 -15.14 -39.64
CA LEU A 34 17.91 -16.02 -38.96
C LEU A 34 18.19 -17.23 -39.87
N PRO A 35 19.42 -17.77 -39.88
CA PRO A 35 19.78 -18.91 -40.74
C PRO A 35 18.86 -20.11 -40.45
N PRO A 36 18.52 -20.93 -41.46
CA PRO A 36 17.62 -22.07 -41.27
C PRO A 36 18.32 -23.11 -40.39
N ARG A 37 18.06 -23.05 -39.07
CA ARG A 37 18.52 -24.08 -38.14
C ARG A 37 17.48 -25.19 -38.10
N ASN A 38 17.94 -26.40 -38.42
CA ASN A 38 17.21 -27.65 -38.34
C ASN A 38 16.38 -27.73 -37.03
N ALA A 39 15.11 -28.10 -37.16
CA ALA A 39 14.11 -28.40 -36.13
C ALA A 39 14.45 -27.90 -34.71
N VAL A 40 13.75 -26.85 -34.25
CA VAL A 40 13.78 -26.37 -32.87
C VAL A 40 13.45 -27.53 -31.93
N VAL A 41 14.48 -28.17 -31.37
CA VAL A 41 14.32 -29.14 -30.29
C VAL A 41 13.91 -28.31 -29.07
N VAL A 42 12.67 -28.48 -28.61
CA VAL A 42 12.23 -27.92 -27.33
C VAL A 42 13.13 -28.51 -26.26
N TYR A 43 13.88 -27.66 -25.56
CA TYR A 43 14.87 -28.14 -24.59
C TYR A 43 14.17 -28.63 -23.30
N PRO A 44 14.77 -29.59 -22.56
CA PRO A 44 14.18 -30.13 -21.33
C PRO A 44 13.80 -29.07 -20.29
N VAL A 45 14.50 -27.93 -20.27
CA VAL A 45 14.20 -26.78 -19.41
C VAL A 45 12.90 -26.08 -19.83
N ASP A 46 12.63 -25.94 -21.12
CA ASP A 46 11.39 -25.33 -21.63
C ASP A 46 10.17 -26.20 -21.30
N ASP A 47 10.29 -27.51 -21.52
CA ASP A 47 9.24 -28.47 -21.17
C ASP A 47 9.03 -28.51 -19.65
N TYR A 48 10.10 -28.50 -18.86
CA TYR A 48 10.00 -28.40 -17.41
C TYR A 48 9.32 -27.10 -16.96
N LEU A 49 9.71 -25.96 -17.51
CA LEU A 49 9.10 -24.67 -17.18
C LEU A 49 7.61 -24.65 -17.57
N ARG A 50 7.25 -25.24 -18.71
CA ARG A 50 5.84 -25.38 -19.15
C ARG A 50 5.05 -26.27 -18.19
N LEU A 51 5.58 -27.43 -17.79
CA LEU A 51 4.95 -28.33 -16.84
C LEU A 51 4.75 -27.67 -15.47
N ARG A 52 5.79 -27.02 -14.93
CA ARG A 52 5.69 -26.27 -13.67
C ARG A 52 4.70 -25.13 -13.76
N HIS A 53 4.61 -24.50 -14.92
CA HIS A 53 3.66 -23.45 -15.18
C HIS A 53 2.22 -23.95 -15.24
N GLU A 54 1.96 -25.13 -15.80
CA GLU A 54 0.64 -25.78 -15.77
C GLU A 54 0.25 -26.18 -14.34
N GLU A 55 1.16 -26.77 -13.58
CA GLU A 55 0.98 -27.08 -12.15
C GLU A 55 0.62 -25.81 -11.35
N PHE A 56 1.33 -24.71 -11.62
CA PHE A 56 1.05 -23.42 -11.01
C PHE A 56 -0.32 -22.84 -11.41
N VAL A 57 -0.72 -22.95 -12.69
CA VAL A 57 -2.05 -22.48 -13.12
C VAL A 57 -3.12 -23.31 -12.42
N SER A 58 -2.92 -24.62 -12.32
CA SER A 58 -3.79 -25.53 -11.58
C SER A 58 -3.91 -25.13 -10.11
N SER A 59 -2.80 -24.80 -9.44
CA SER A 59 -2.82 -24.37 -8.04
C SER A 59 -3.60 -23.07 -7.85
N THR A 60 -3.47 -22.10 -8.77
CA THR A 60 -4.25 -20.85 -8.67
C THR A 60 -5.76 -21.05 -8.89
N ARG A 61 -6.13 -22.03 -9.73
CA ARG A 61 -7.54 -22.39 -10.00
C ARG A 61 -8.19 -23.15 -8.85
N CYS A 62 -7.43 -23.99 -8.14
CA CYS A 62 -7.90 -24.78 -7.00
C CYS A 62 -8.46 -23.93 -5.84
N PHE A 63 -8.02 -22.67 -5.74
CA PHE A 63 -8.41 -21.77 -4.66
C PHE A 63 -9.45 -20.72 -5.07
N TYR A 64 -10.04 -20.82 -6.26
CA TYR A 64 -11.11 -19.91 -6.65
C TYR A 64 -12.42 -20.28 -5.91
N PRO A 65 -13.16 -19.32 -5.33
CA PRO A 65 -14.37 -19.62 -4.56
C PRO A 65 -15.51 -20.12 -5.44
N ASP A 66 -16.49 -20.78 -4.79
CA ASP A 66 -17.77 -21.12 -5.43
C ASP A 66 -18.53 -19.85 -5.85
N PRO A 67 -19.39 -19.90 -6.89
CA PRO A 67 -20.02 -18.71 -7.45
C PRO A 67 -20.85 -17.86 -6.48
N ASP A 68 -21.46 -18.47 -5.47
CA ASP A 68 -22.23 -17.76 -4.44
C ASP A 68 -21.30 -16.96 -3.49
N LEU A 69 -20.25 -17.61 -2.98
CA LEU A 69 -19.24 -16.97 -2.15
C LEU A 69 -18.48 -15.89 -2.91
N GLU A 70 -18.19 -16.15 -4.19
CA GLU A 70 -17.56 -15.19 -5.10
C GLU A 70 -18.35 -13.88 -5.16
N GLN A 71 -19.64 -13.95 -5.46
CA GLN A 71 -20.51 -12.78 -5.55
C GLN A 71 -20.59 -12.01 -4.23
N ASP A 72 -20.70 -12.73 -3.11
CA ASP A 72 -20.72 -12.13 -1.78
C ASP A 72 -19.41 -11.38 -1.46
N LEU A 73 -18.26 -11.98 -1.78
CA LEU A 73 -16.96 -11.35 -1.55
C LEU A 73 -16.74 -10.11 -2.45
N ILE A 74 -17.21 -10.14 -3.70
CA ILE A 74 -17.16 -8.97 -4.60
C ILE A 74 -18.00 -7.83 -4.01
N LYS A 75 -19.23 -8.11 -3.58
CA LYS A 75 -20.12 -7.13 -2.97
C LYS A 75 -19.48 -6.50 -1.73
N ILE A 76 -18.95 -7.35 -0.83
CA ILE A 76 -18.25 -6.91 0.38
C ILE A 76 -17.06 -6.00 0.05
N TYR A 77 -16.24 -6.36 -0.95
CA TYR A 77 -15.09 -5.56 -1.36
C TYR A 77 -15.50 -4.14 -1.78
N PHE A 78 -16.48 -4.03 -2.69
CA PHE A 78 -16.94 -2.73 -3.20
C PHE A 78 -17.69 -1.92 -2.14
N GLN A 79 -18.30 -2.57 -1.15
CA GLN A 79 -18.97 -1.89 -0.05
C GLN A 79 -18.00 -1.33 0.99
N HIS A 80 -17.00 -2.11 1.41
CA HIS A 80 -16.20 -1.77 2.59
C HIS A 80 -14.79 -1.27 2.28
N PHE A 81 -14.16 -1.74 1.21
CA PHE A 81 -12.75 -1.46 0.94
C PHE A 81 -12.53 -0.46 -0.19
N HIS A 82 -13.25 -0.62 -1.29
CA HIS A 82 -13.15 0.25 -2.47
C HIS A 82 -13.28 1.76 -2.15
N PRO A 83 -14.21 2.22 -1.28
CA PRO A 83 -14.31 3.65 -0.97
C PRO A 83 -13.03 4.25 -0.34
N ILE A 84 -12.25 3.40 0.34
CA ILE A 84 -10.99 3.78 0.97
C ILE A 84 -9.84 3.73 -0.04
N VAL A 85 -9.83 2.69 -0.89
CA VAL A 85 -8.78 2.41 -1.90
C VAL A 85 -9.42 2.23 -3.29
N PRO A 86 -9.76 3.33 -4.00
CA PRO A 86 -10.53 3.30 -5.24
C PRO A 86 -9.65 3.01 -6.46
N ILE A 87 -8.95 1.87 -6.43
CA ILE A 87 -8.08 1.44 -7.53
C ILE A 87 -8.83 0.66 -8.62
N LEU A 88 -10.13 0.39 -8.45
CA LEU A 88 -10.99 -0.32 -9.41
C LEU A 88 -12.19 0.54 -9.78
N HIS A 89 -12.66 0.40 -11.02
CA HIS A 89 -13.94 0.98 -11.44
C HIS A 89 -15.05 -0.08 -11.30
N PRO A 90 -16.04 0.10 -10.41
CA PRO A 90 -17.00 -0.96 -10.09
C PRO A 90 -17.80 -1.47 -11.29
N THR A 91 -18.29 -0.56 -12.14
CA THR A 91 -19.08 -0.92 -13.33
C THR A 91 -18.25 -1.66 -14.37
N THR A 92 -17.02 -1.21 -14.65
CA THR A 92 -16.12 -1.93 -15.57
C THR A 92 -15.76 -3.29 -15.01
N PHE A 93 -15.46 -3.39 -13.71
CA PHE A 93 -15.15 -4.66 -13.07
C PHE A 93 -16.31 -5.65 -13.19
N TYR A 94 -17.55 -5.21 -12.92
CA TYR A 94 -18.76 -6.03 -13.08
C TYR A 94 -18.88 -6.62 -14.49
N ASN A 95 -18.71 -5.79 -15.52
CA ASN A 95 -18.79 -6.24 -16.91
C ASN A 95 -17.67 -7.23 -17.28
N LEU A 96 -16.43 -6.96 -16.86
CA LEU A 96 -15.30 -7.84 -17.13
C LEU A 96 -15.47 -9.18 -16.41
N HIS A 97 -15.90 -9.15 -15.15
CA HIS A 97 -16.16 -10.33 -14.34
C HIS A 97 -17.25 -11.21 -14.96
N ASN A 98 -18.40 -10.63 -15.30
CA ASN A 98 -19.51 -11.35 -15.93
C ASN A 98 -19.20 -11.90 -17.33
N SER A 99 -18.20 -11.35 -18.02
CA SER A 99 -17.73 -11.93 -19.29
C SER A 99 -16.87 -13.19 -19.10
N GLY A 100 -16.62 -13.61 -17.86
CA GLY A 100 -15.79 -14.78 -17.53
C GLY A 100 -14.29 -14.49 -17.59
N LEU A 101 -13.88 -13.22 -17.57
CA LEU A 101 -12.48 -12.82 -17.73
C LEU A 101 -11.56 -13.43 -16.66
N ALA A 102 -12.06 -13.72 -15.45
CA ALA A 102 -11.26 -14.36 -14.40
C ALA A 102 -10.81 -15.79 -14.77
N HIS A 103 -11.53 -16.47 -15.65
CA HIS A 103 -11.14 -17.81 -16.11
C HIS A 103 -10.09 -17.77 -17.21
N THR A 104 -10.06 -16.69 -18.00
CA THR A 104 -9.26 -16.57 -19.23
C THR A 104 -8.03 -15.68 -19.05
N ASP A 105 -8.10 -14.59 -18.28
CA ASP A 105 -7.00 -13.67 -18.01
C ASP A 105 -6.38 -13.92 -16.62
N PRO A 106 -5.11 -14.38 -16.55
CA PRO A 106 -4.43 -14.66 -15.28
C PRO A 106 -4.22 -13.41 -14.39
N SER A 107 -4.03 -12.23 -14.98
CA SER A 107 -3.79 -10.99 -14.23
C SER A 107 -5.08 -10.53 -13.54
N PHE A 108 -6.20 -10.58 -14.26
CA PHE A 108 -7.52 -10.30 -13.73
C PHE A 108 -7.93 -11.34 -12.67
N ARG A 109 -7.59 -12.62 -12.87
CA ARG A 109 -7.80 -13.65 -11.84
C ARG A 109 -7.03 -13.36 -10.56
N ALA A 110 -5.74 -13.02 -10.66
CA ALA A 110 -4.91 -12.68 -9.51
C ALA A 110 -5.48 -11.47 -8.76
N LEU A 111 -5.93 -10.45 -9.49
CA LEU A 111 -6.66 -9.31 -8.92
C LEU A 111 -7.91 -9.76 -8.14
N CYS A 112 -8.78 -10.59 -8.74
CA CYS A 112 -9.98 -11.09 -8.08
C CYS A 112 -9.64 -11.84 -6.77
N LEU A 113 -8.65 -12.74 -6.81
CA LEU A 113 -8.23 -13.50 -5.63
C LEU A 113 -7.73 -12.58 -4.50
N LEU A 114 -6.98 -11.53 -4.82
CA LEU A 114 -6.52 -10.56 -3.81
C LEU A 114 -7.67 -9.70 -3.27
N MET A 115 -8.66 -9.37 -4.10
CA MET A 115 -9.92 -8.75 -3.64
C MET A 115 -10.66 -9.67 -2.66
N PHE A 116 -10.77 -10.96 -2.97
CA PHE A 116 -11.42 -11.96 -2.12
C PHE A 116 -10.70 -12.10 -0.77
N CYS A 117 -9.36 -12.05 -0.76
CA CYS A 117 -8.60 -12.03 0.49
C CYS A 117 -8.99 -10.84 1.37
N ILE A 118 -9.05 -9.64 0.79
CA ILE A 118 -9.40 -8.42 1.51
C ILE A 118 -10.84 -8.52 2.04
N ALA A 119 -11.79 -8.85 1.17
CA ALA A 119 -13.21 -9.00 1.52
C ALA A 119 -13.48 -10.04 2.61
N SER A 120 -12.69 -11.12 2.67
CA SER A 120 -12.83 -12.18 3.67
C SER A 120 -12.80 -11.67 5.12
N ARG A 121 -12.22 -10.49 5.38
CA ARG A 121 -12.20 -9.85 6.71
C ARG A 121 -13.59 -9.47 7.22
N TRP A 122 -14.51 -9.14 6.33
CA TRP A 122 -15.91 -8.80 6.65
C TRP A 122 -16.88 -9.97 6.41
N SER A 123 -16.45 -11.03 5.73
CA SER A 123 -17.28 -12.22 5.53
C SER A 123 -17.41 -13.02 6.83
N THR A 124 -18.58 -13.61 7.05
CA THR A 124 -18.85 -14.59 8.12
C THR A 124 -18.94 -16.02 7.59
N ASP A 125 -18.84 -16.21 6.27
CA ASP A 125 -18.90 -17.53 5.64
C ASP A 125 -17.66 -18.37 6.03
N PRO A 126 -17.83 -19.58 6.59
CA PRO A 126 -16.71 -20.42 7.05
C PRO A 126 -15.77 -20.85 5.91
N ARG A 127 -16.20 -20.82 4.64
CA ARG A 127 -15.38 -21.16 3.47
C ARG A 127 -14.21 -20.19 3.27
N VAL A 128 -14.21 -19.02 3.91
CA VAL A 128 -13.06 -18.10 3.89
C VAL A 128 -11.98 -18.50 4.90
N LEU A 129 -12.29 -19.36 5.89
CA LEU A 129 -11.41 -19.76 7.00
C LEU A 129 -10.76 -21.11 6.74
N LEU A 130 -10.05 -21.17 5.64
CA LEU A 130 -9.65 -22.41 5.01
C LEU A 130 -8.12 -22.38 4.81
N ASP A 131 -7.37 -23.33 5.39
CA ASP A 131 -5.90 -23.40 5.28
C ASP A 131 -5.42 -23.88 3.90
N LEU A 132 -4.15 -23.81 3.51
CA LEU A 132 -3.74 -24.18 2.15
C LEU A 132 -4.05 -25.64 1.72
N THR A 133 -4.44 -26.53 2.65
CA THR A 133 -4.68 -27.96 2.38
C THR A 133 -6.15 -28.34 2.16
N GLY A 134 -7.08 -27.41 2.33
CA GLY A 134 -8.51 -27.76 2.28
C GLY A 134 -9.22 -27.65 3.64
N ARG A 135 -8.50 -27.58 4.76
CA ARG A 135 -9.09 -27.78 6.09
C ARG A 135 -9.64 -26.48 6.71
N PRO A 136 -10.82 -26.54 7.36
CA PRO A 136 -11.34 -25.45 8.18
C PRO A 136 -10.43 -25.09 9.34
N GLN A 137 -10.37 -23.80 9.64
CA GLN A 137 -9.59 -23.22 10.73
C GLN A 137 -10.50 -22.35 11.58
N SER A 138 -10.28 -22.35 12.90
CA SER A 138 -11.06 -21.53 13.84
C SER A 138 -10.58 -20.07 13.86
N SER A 139 -9.28 -19.85 13.65
CA SER A 139 -8.69 -18.52 13.72
C SER A 139 -9.07 -17.69 12.50
N ARG A 140 -9.61 -16.49 12.77
CA ARG A 140 -9.93 -15.48 11.75
C ARG A 140 -8.68 -14.96 10.99
N GLN A 141 -7.46 -15.28 11.44
CA GLN A 141 -6.23 -14.99 10.68
C GLN A 141 -6.13 -15.79 9.38
N PHE A 142 -6.85 -16.91 9.26
CA PHE A 142 -6.92 -17.68 8.03
C PHE A 142 -7.88 -17.08 6.98
N ALA A 143 -8.64 -16.03 7.33
CA ALA A 143 -9.61 -15.41 6.44
C ALA A 143 -8.97 -14.95 5.13
N GLY A 144 -9.30 -15.65 4.05
CA GLY A 144 -8.82 -15.36 2.71
C GLY A 144 -7.34 -15.71 2.47
N LEU A 145 -6.72 -16.49 3.35
CA LEU A 145 -5.30 -16.91 3.23
C LEU A 145 -5.03 -17.59 1.88
N ARG A 146 -5.87 -18.57 1.50
CA ARG A 146 -5.76 -19.26 0.19
C ARG A 146 -5.81 -18.30 -0.98
N TYR A 147 -6.71 -17.32 -0.93
CA TYR A 147 -6.86 -16.36 -2.01
C TYR A 147 -5.61 -15.47 -2.11
N SER A 148 -5.05 -15.03 -0.97
CA SER A 148 -3.79 -14.27 -0.97
C SER A 148 -2.61 -15.07 -1.54
N TYR A 149 -2.49 -16.34 -1.15
CA TYR A 149 -1.45 -17.23 -1.63
C TYR A 149 -1.58 -17.47 -3.14
N SER A 150 -2.79 -17.76 -3.60
CA SER A 150 -3.11 -17.94 -5.02
C SER A 150 -2.85 -16.69 -5.86
N GLY A 151 -3.26 -15.52 -5.36
CA GLY A 151 -3.03 -14.23 -6.01
C GLY A 151 -1.54 -13.86 -6.05
N TYR A 152 -0.81 -14.09 -4.96
CA TYR A 152 0.65 -13.94 -4.90
C TYR A 152 1.31 -14.81 -5.96
N LEU A 153 0.99 -16.11 -5.99
CA LEU A 153 1.50 -17.00 -7.01
C LEU A 153 1.22 -16.38 -8.38
N GLY A 154 -0.04 -16.11 -8.71
CA GLY A 154 -0.49 -15.53 -9.98
C GLY A 154 0.31 -14.32 -10.47
N LEU A 155 0.69 -13.41 -9.58
CA LEU A 155 1.49 -12.23 -9.90
C LEU A 155 2.96 -12.55 -10.22
N PHE A 156 3.56 -13.47 -9.48
CA PHE A 156 4.97 -13.85 -9.61
C PHE A 156 5.19 -15.01 -10.60
N ARG A 157 4.26 -15.20 -11.53
CA ARG A 157 4.31 -16.24 -12.56
C ARG A 157 5.48 -15.98 -13.54
N LEU A 158 6.30 -17.00 -13.74
CA LEU A 158 7.36 -16.97 -14.76
C LEU A 158 6.78 -16.80 -16.18
N GLY A 159 7.41 -15.92 -16.97
CA GLY A 159 7.05 -15.66 -18.37
C GLY A 159 5.84 -14.73 -18.60
N ASN A 160 5.41 -13.98 -17.59
CA ASN A 160 4.39 -12.95 -17.75
C ASN A 160 5.01 -11.62 -18.23
N HIS A 161 5.10 -11.44 -19.55
CA HIS A 161 5.84 -10.31 -20.15
C HIS A 161 5.08 -9.00 -20.27
N ARG A 162 3.78 -8.98 -19.98
CA ARG A 162 2.96 -7.78 -20.19
C ARG A 162 2.32 -7.31 -18.90
N THR A 163 2.88 -6.26 -18.33
CA THR A 163 2.23 -5.53 -17.24
C THR A 163 0.95 -4.84 -17.74
N THR A 164 -0.16 -5.21 -17.12
CA THR A 164 -1.50 -4.66 -17.35
C THR A 164 -1.92 -3.80 -16.16
N LEU A 165 -3.01 -3.04 -16.31
CA LEU A 165 -3.61 -2.33 -15.18
C LEU A 165 -4.02 -3.29 -14.06
N PHE A 166 -4.50 -4.50 -14.40
CA PHE A 166 -4.83 -5.53 -13.41
C PHE A 166 -3.62 -5.94 -12.58
N ASN A 167 -2.43 -6.05 -13.18
CA ASN A 167 -1.20 -6.35 -12.44
C ASN A 167 -0.86 -5.25 -11.44
N LEU A 168 -0.93 -3.97 -11.85
CA LEU A 168 -0.67 -2.85 -10.95
C LEU A 168 -1.68 -2.81 -9.79
N GLN A 169 -2.97 -2.97 -10.09
CA GLN A 169 -4.04 -3.01 -9.08
C GLN A 169 -3.85 -4.18 -8.11
N ALA A 170 -3.51 -5.36 -8.63
CA ALA A 170 -3.23 -6.54 -7.83
C ALA A 170 -1.99 -6.35 -6.92
N PHE A 171 -0.90 -5.74 -7.41
CA PHE A 171 0.24 -5.40 -6.56
C PHE A 171 -0.12 -4.44 -5.43
N VAL A 172 -1.01 -3.47 -5.67
CA VAL A 172 -1.52 -2.59 -4.59
C VAL A 172 -2.22 -3.43 -3.52
N LEU A 173 -3.14 -4.31 -3.91
CA LEU A 173 -3.87 -5.15 -2.95
C LEU A 173 -2.95 -6.09 -2.18
N LEU A 174 -2.00 -6.73 -2.86
CA LEU A 174 -1.01 -7.61 -2.23
C LEU A 174 -0.15 -6.85 -1.20
N THR A 175 0.29 -5.64 -1.54
CA THR A 175 1.07 -4.77 -0.66
C THR A 175 0.26 -4.34 0.57
N LEU A 176 -1.03 -4.04 0.41
CA LEU A 176 -1.91 -3.70 1.52
C LEU A 176 -2.21 -4.90 2.43
N ILE A 177 -2.34 -6.10 1.86
CA ILE A 177 -2.48 -7.34 2.62
C ILE A 177 -1.23 -7.56 3.48
N SER A 178 -0.03 -7.48 2.92
CA SER A 178 1.22 -7.70 3.69
C SER A 178 1.45 -6.61 4.73
N LEU A 179 1.05 -5.37 4.46
CA LEU A 179 1.11 -4.29 5.43
C LEU A 179 0.16 -4.54 6.61
N GLY A 180 -1.07 -4.97 6.34
CA GLY A 180 -2.03 -5.36 7.38
C GLY A 180 -1.58 -6.57 8.20
N SER A 181 -0.80 -7.48 7.60
CA SER A 181 -0.14 -8.59 8.30
C SER A 181 1.13 -8.18 9.06
N ASN A 182 1.47 -6.88 9.09
CA ASN A 182 2.65 -6.32 9.73
C ASN A 182 3.97 -6.97 9.26
N GLN A 183 4.10 -7.22 7.96
CA GLN A 183 5.31 -7.79 7.33
C GLN A 183 6.06 -6.71 6.52
N PRO A 184 6.83 -5.81 7.16
CA PRO A 184 7.41 -4.65 6.48
C PRO A 184 8.34 -5.01 5.32
N THR A 185 9.11 -6.10 5.44
CA THR A 185 9.97 -6.60 4.35
C THR A 185 9.17 -7.07 3.15
N ALA A 186 8.09 -7.83 3.37
CA ALA A 186 7.23 -8.30 2.28
C ALA A 186 6.50 -7.14 1.61
N THR A 187 5.97 -6.20 2.40
CA THR A 187 5.36 -4.96 1.91
C THR A 187 6.32 -4.17 1.03
N TRP A 188 7.57 -4.02 1.45
CA TRP A 188 8.59 -3.37 0.64
C TRP A 188 8.80 -4.12 -0.68
N ILE A 189 9.05 -5.43 -0.66
CA ILE A 189 9.28 -6.23 -1.88
C ILE A 189 8.10 -6.11 -2.86
N PHE A 190 6.86 -6.21 -2.37
CA PHE A 190 5.68 -6.16 -3.22
C PHE A 190 5.42 -4.77 -3.79
N ALA A 191 5.63 -3.71 -3.00
CA ALA A 191 5.52 -2.35 -3.47
C ALA A 191 6.55 -2.06 -4.57
N GLU A 192 7.83 -2.40 -4.32
CA GLU A 192 8.92 -2.15 -5.28
C GLU A 192 8.72 -2.94 -6.57
N GLN A 193 8.31 -4.22 -6.49
CA GLN A 193 7.99 -5.01 -7.69
C GLN A 193 6.85 -4.36 -8.50
N GLY A 194 5.82 -3.87 -7.83
CA GLY A 194 4.73 -3.15 -8.49
C GLY A 194 5.19 -1.86 -9.18
N LEU A 195 6.11 -1.11 -8.56
CA LEU A 195 6.72 0.09 -9.14
C LEU A 195 7.62 -0.23 -10.34
N THR A 196 8.40 -1.30 -10.28
CA THR A 196 9.17 -1.79 -11.44
C THR A 196 8.22 -2.14 -12.58
N CYS A 197 7.13 -2.86 -12.32
CA CYS A 197 6.11 -3.12 -13.33
C CYS A 197 5.49 -1.83 -13.89
N ALA A 198 5.25 -0.81 -13.06
CA ALA A 198 4.78 0.51 -13.49
C ALA A 198 5.79 1.24 -14.40
N GLN A 199 7.10 1.03 -14.17
CA GLN A 199 8.15 1.51 -15.07
C GLN A 199 8.10 0.81 -16.43
N GLU A 200 8.07 -0.52 -16.43
CA GLU A 200 8.02 -1.35 -17.64
C GLU A 200 6.84 -1.00 -18.56
N CYS A 201 5.66 -0.74 -18.00
CA CYS A 201 4.48 -0.39 -18.80
C CYS A 201 4.29 1.12 -19.02
N GLY A 202 5.24 1.96 -18.58
CA GLY A 202 5.16 3.42 -18.75
C GLY A 202 4.09 4.12 -17.89
N ALA A 203 3.60 3.48 -16.83
CA ALA A 203 2.57 4.06 -15.96
C ALA A 203 3.10 5.18 -15.04
N HIS A 204 4.41 5.28 -14.89
CA HIS A 204 5.14 6.36 -14.21
C HIS A 204 5.23 7.67 -15.04
N ARG A 205 4.81 7.64 -16.31
CA ARG A 205 4.91 8.81 -17.20
C ARG A 205 3.62 9.62 -17.22
N GLU A 206 3.73 10.94 -17.17
CA GLU A 206 2.56 11.82 -17.29
C GLU A 206 1.91 11.66 -18.67
N VAL A 207 2.73 11.76 -19.72
CA VAL A 207 2.34 11.61 -21.12
C VAL A 207 2.72 10.21 -21.62
N HIS A 208 1.73 9.36 -21.84
CA HIS A 208 1.89 8.01 -22.36
C HIS A 208 0.69 7.57 -23.21
N ARG A 209 0.93 7.28 -24.50
CA ARG A 209 -0.12 6.99 -25.51
C ARG A 209 -1.15 5.96 -25.06
N ARG A 210 -0.74 4.85 -24.43
CA ARG A 210 -1.65 3.80 -23.96
C ARG A 210 -2.56 4.31 -22.84
N TRP A 211 -1.97 5.03 -21.89
CA TRP A 211 -2.63 5.35 -20.63
C TRP A 211 -3.55 6.56 -20.76
N ASN A 212 -3.13 7.58 -21.52
CA ASN A 212 -3.97 8.75 -21.76
C ASN A 212 -5.05 8.50 -22.83
N ALA A 213 -5.11 7.32 -23.47
CA ALA A 213 -6.14 6.99 -24.45
C ALA A 213 -7.54 6.85 -23.82
N ASN A 214 -7.61 6.50 -22.54
CA ASN A 214 -8.85 6.36 -21.79
C ASN A 214 -8.71 7.07 -20.43
N PRO A 215 -9.47 8.15 -20.16
CA PRO A 215 -9.41 8.88 -18.90
C PRO A 215 -9.64 7.99 -17.67
N LEU A 216 -10.46 6.95 -17.79
CA LEU A 216 -10.70 6.00 -16.70
C LEU A 216 -9.44 5.18 -16.39
N GLU A 217 -8.77 4.64 -17.42
CA GLU A 217 -7.52 3.91 -17.21
C GLU A 217 -6.40 4.82 -16.70
N ASP A 218 -6.37 6.07 -17.16
CA ASP A 218 -5.44 7.10 -16.66
C ASP A 218 -5.65 7.39 -15.17
N TYR A 219 -6.90 7.52 -14.74
CA TYR A 219 -7.22 7.68 -13.33
C TYR A 219 -6.78 6.46 -12.50
N LEU A 220 -7.16 5.25 -12.93
CA LEU A 220 -6.90 4.01 -12.17
C LEU A 220 -5.40 3.69 -12.10
N ARG A 221 -4.61 3.94 -13.16
CA ARG A 221 -3.15 3.76 -13.10
C ARG A 221 -2.50 4.71 -12.10
N ARG A 222 -2.97 5.96 -12.00
CA ARG A 222 -2.41 6.97 -11.09
C ARG A 222 -2.71 6.58 -9.65
N GLN A 223 -3.95 6.16 -9.39
CA GLN A 223 -4.34 5.58 -8.10
C GLN A 223 -3.40 4.41 -7.76
N ALA A 224 -3.20 3.45 -8.66
CA ALA A 224 -2.33 2.31 -8.40
C ALA A 224 -0.86 2.71 -8.16
N PHE A 225 -0.31 3.58 -9.01
CA PHE A 225 1.05 4.08 -8.92
C PHE A 225 1.32 4.76 -7.58
N PHE A 226 0.48 5.72 -7.17
CA PHE A 226 0.70 6.47 -5.93
C PHE A 226 0.46 5.64 -4.67
N HIS A 227 -0.43 4.64 -4.71
CA HIS A 227 -0.52 3.68 -3.61
C HIS A 227 0.77 2.88 -3.47
N LEU A 228 1.32 2.34 -4.57
CA LEU A 228 2.58 1.59 -4.54
C LEU A 228 3.75 2.47 -4.09
N TYR A 229 3.85 3.69 -4.63
CA TYR A 229 4.90 4.66 -4.30
C TYR A 229 4.91 5.00 -2.81
N GLU A 230 3.75 5.37 -2.26
CA GLU A 230 3.60 5.72 -0.84
C GLU A 230 3.86 4.52 0.08
N LEU A 231 3.34 3.33 -0.25
CA LEU A 231 3.56 2.13 0.53
C LEU A 231 5.03 1.69 0.50
N GLY A 232 5.69 1.79 -0.66
CA GLY A 232 7.12 1.52 -0.82
C GLY A 232 7.98 2.46 0.02
N HIS A 233 7.69 3.76 0.01
CA HIS A 233 8.39 4.76 0.82
C HIS A 233 8.19 4.54 2.32
N ARG A 234 6.95 4.25 2.74
CA ARG A 234 6.64 3.92 4.14
C ARG A 234 7.38 2.66 4.60
N ALA A 235 7.34 1.60 3.82
CA ALA A 235 8.00 0.34 4.15
C ALA A 235 9.53 0.52 4.19
N SER A 236 10.12 1.22 3.22
CA SER A 236 11.54 1.57 3.19
C SER A 236 11.96 2.35 4.43
N SER A 237 11.19 3.38 4.81
CA SER A 237 11.45 4.20 6.00
C SER A 237 11.39 3.39 7.29
N SER A 238 10.49 2.41 7.38
CA SER A 238 10.39 1.52 8.55
C SER A 238 11.56 0.54 8.67
N LEU A 239 12.20 0.20 7.55
CA LEU A 239 13.35 -0.68 7.46
C LEU A 239 14.69 0.07 7.42
N ASN A 240 14.66 1.41 7.51
CA ASN A 240 15.82 2.29 7.29
C ASN A 240 16.53 2.01 5.95
N ARG A 241 15.76 1.76 4.90
CA ARG A 241 16.22 1.57 3.52
C ARG A 241 15.93 2.80 2.68
N THR A 242 16.72 2.97 1.63
CA THR A 242 16.39 3.90 0.53
C THR A 242 15.38 3.20 -0.39
N PRO A 243 14.24 3.86 -0.74
CA PRO A 243 13.33 3.36 -1.77
C PRO A 243 14.03 3.15 -3.11
N LEU A 244 13.56 2.22 -3.95
CA LEU A 244 14.20 2.01 -5.26
C LEU A 244 13.87 3.16 -6.23
N MET A 245 12.60 3.55 -6.29
CA MET A 245 12.14 4.65 -7.14
C MET A 245 12.22 5.98 -6.39
N GLN A 246 12.94 6.94 -6.96
CA GLN A 246 13.06 8.30 -6.45
C GLN A 246 12.07 9.26 -7.13
N GLU A 247 11.97 10.48 -6.61
CA GLU A 247 11.06 11.51 -7.14
C GLU A 247 11.43 11.94 -8.58
N GLU A 248 12.70 11.80 -8.95
CA GLU A 248 13.21 12.15 -10.28
C GLU A 248 12.94 11.06 -11.34
N ASP A 249 12.54 9.86 -10.92
CA ASP A 249 12.35 8.71 -11.82
C ASP A 249 10.97 8.71 -12.50
N PHE A 250 10.06 9.59 -12.11
CA PHE A 250 8.70 9.71 -12.64
C PHE A 250 8.26 11.16 -12.76
N ASP A 251 7.34 11.43 -13.69
CA ASP A 251 6.70 12.74 -13.87
C ASP A 251 5.18 12.67 -13.77
N VAL A 252 4.61 11.48 -13.54
CA VAL A 252 3.17 11.31 -13.34
C VAL A 252 2.72 12.05 -12.09
N GLU A 253 1.67 12.86 -12.21
CA GLU A 253 1.06 13.58 -11.11
C GLU A 253 -0.12 12.81 -10.48
N PRO A 254 -0.42 13.04 -9.18
CA PRO A 254 -1.69 12.65 -8.60
C PRO A 254 -2.88 13.08 -9.47
N SER A 255 -3.87 12.20 -9.61
CA SER A 255 -5.08 12.49 -10.37
C SER A 255 -5.70 13.82 -9.93
N ARG A 256 -5.86 14.75 -10.88
CA ARG A 256 -6.61 15.99 -10.66
C ARG A 256 -8.10 15.68 -10.78
N LEU A 257 -8.84 15.96 -9.73
CA LEU A 257 -10.28 15.67 -9.71
C LEU A 257 -11.07 16.78 -10.38
N LEU A 258 -12.04 16.36 -11.16
CA LEU A 258 -13.10 17.20 -11.67
C LEU A 258 -14.23 17.19 -10.63
N PRO A 259 -14.95 18.31 -10.42
CA PRO A 259 -16.07 18.34 -9.49
C PRO A 259 -17.07 17.21 -9.75
N GLY A 260 -17.46 16.48 -8.70
CA GLY A 260 -18.37 15.33 -8.76
C GLY A 260 -17.66 14.00 -9.03
N ASP A 261 -18.33 13.08 -9.73
CA ASP A 261 -17.77 11.77 -10.12
C ASP A 261 -18.04 11.47 -11.61
N PRO A 262 -17.41 12.19 -12.55
CA PRO A 262 -17.69 12.04 -13.97
C PRO A 262 -17.26 10.68 -14.53
N LEU A 263 -16.35 9.98 -13.84
CA LEU A 263 -15.87 8.65 -14.22
C LEU A 263 -16.66 7.51 -13.57
N GLY A 264 -17.61 7.83 -12.68
CA GLY A 264 -18.40 6.82 -11.95
C GLY A 264 -17.57 5.94 -11.01
N ILE A 265 -16.46 6.46 -10.47
CA ILE A 265 -15.55 5.74 -9.58
C ILE A 265 -16.29 5.20 -8.36
N PHE A 266 -17.18 6.00 -7.78
CA PHE A 266 -17.91 5.68 -6.55
C PHE A 266 -19.37 5.28 -6.81
N VAL A 267 -19.71 4.92 -8.05
CA VAL A 267 -20.98 4.31 -8.41
C VAL A 267 -20.86 2.80 -8.27
N ASN A 268 -21.55 2.24 -7.28
CA ASN A 268 -21.45 0.82 -6.95
C ASN A 268 -22.64 0.01 -7.50
N PRO A 269 -22.47 -0.82 -8.56
CA PRO A 269 -23.56 -1.62 -9.12
C PRO A 269 -24.01 -2.76 -8.19
N TYR A 270 -23.22 -3.11 -7.17
CA TYR A 270 -23.55 -4.14 -6.18
C TYR A 270 -24.37 -3.60 -5.00
N HIS A 271 -24.60 -2.28 -4.95
CA HIS A 271 -25.34 -1.61 -3.88
C HIS A 271 -26.54 -0.86 -4.43
N THR A 272 -27.73 -1.46 -4.30
CA THR A 272 -28.97 -0.99 -4.95
C THR A 272 -29.49 0.34 -4.39
N ILE A 273 -29.06 0.76 -3.19
CA ILE A 273 -29.44 2.03 -2.55
C ILE A 273 -28.16 2.78 -2.17
N MET A 274 -27.60 3.56 -3.09
CA MET A 274 -26.45 4.41 -2.76
C MET A 274 -26.94 5.59 -1.90
N ASN A 275 -26.41 5.74 -0.69
CA ASN A 275 -26.67 6.93 0.13
C ASN A 275 -26.00 8.15 -0.53
N PRO A 276 -26.74 9.17 -1.01
CA PRO A 276 -26.15 10.32 -1.69
C PRO A 276 -25.11 11.05 -0.83
N ALA A 277 -25.35 11.17 0.47
CA ALA A 277 -24.42 11.82 1.39
C ALA A 277 -23.11 11.04 1.56
N ALA A 278 -23.14 9.71 1.48
CA ALA A 278 -21.93 8.89 1.53
C ALA A 278 -21.11 9.02 0.23
N HIS A 279 -21.79 9.08 -0.92
CA HIS A 279 -21.14 9.29 -2.20
C HIS A 279 -20.42 10.65 -2.26
N GLU A 280 -21.07 11.73 -1.80
CA GLU A 280 -20.43 13.05 -1.69
C GLU A 280 -19.18 13.02 -0.80
N LEU A 281 -19.21 12.27 0.31
CA LEU A 281 -18.04 12.08 1.16
C LEU A 281 -16.91 11.32 0.46
N TYR A 282 -17.21 10.30 -0.35
CA TYR A 282 -16.22 9.55 -1.11
C TYR A 282 -15.52 10.42 -2.15
N VAL A 283 -16.31 11.21 -2.89
CA VAL A 283 -15.80 12.18 -3.86
C VAL A 283 -14.91 13.22 -3.18
N ALA A 284 -15.39 13.84 -2.10
CA ALA A 284 -14.62 14.82 -1.35
C ALA A 284 -13.32 14.24 -0.76
N PHE A 285 -13.35 12.96 -0.36
CA PHE A 285 -12.17 12.29 0.19
C PHE A 285 -11.12 11.96 -0.87
N ASP A 286 -11.50 11.75 -2.13
CA ASP A 286 -10.52 11.54 -3.20
C ASP A 286 -9.65 12.76 -3.47
N GLU A 287 -10.19 13.97 -3.30
CA GLU A 287 -9.39 15.20 -3.35
C GLU A 287 -8.36 15.24 -2.23
N VAL A 288 -8.78 14.85 -1.02
CA VAL A 288 -7.88 14.75 0.12
C VAL A 288 -6.82 13.69 -0.10
N ARG A 289 -7.14 12.55 -0.72
CA ARG A 289 -6.18 11.50 -1.06
C ARG A 289 -5.05 12.02 -1.95
N ALA A 290 -5.36 12.81 -2.97
CA ALA A 290 -4.35 13.47 -3.80
C ALA A 290 -3.42 14.39 -2.99
N LEU A 291 -3.96 15.13 -2.01
CA LEU A 291 -3.16 15.93 -1.08
C LEU A 291 -2.29 15.07 -0.16
N LEU A 292 -2.81 13.92 0.31
CA LEU A 292 -2.05 12.98 1.15
C LEU A 292 -0.85 12.37 0.41
N TRP A 293 -0.99 12.06 -0.88
CA TRP A 293 0.16 11.58 -1.67
C TRP A 293 1.23 12.66 -1.85
N ARG A 294 0.83 13.93 -2.00
CA ARG A 294 1.79 15.07 -2.02
C ARG A 294 2.47 15.30 -0.68
N LEU A 295 1.78 15.03 0.44
CA LEU A 295 2.43 14.97 1.74
C LEU A 295 3.38 13.77 1.82
N GLY A 296 3.00 12.65 1.18
CA GLY A 296 3.78 11.43 1.14
C GLY A 296 5.07 11.51 0.35
N SER A 297 5.10 12.28 -0.74
CA SER A 297 6.31 12.50 -1.53
C SER A 297 7.45 13.14 -0.72
N LEU A 298 7.13 13.92 0.33
CA LEU A 298 8.15 14.46 1.24
C LEU A 298 8.98 13.38 1.96
N ARG A 299 8.54 12.11 1.93
CA ARG A 299 9.34 10.97 2.43
C ARG A 299 10.58 10.69 1.58
N SER A 300 10.65 11.19 0.34
CA SER A 300 11.86 11.13 -0.50
C SER A 300 13.08 11.78 0.18
N LEU A 301 12.85 12.72 1.11
CA LEU A 301 13.90 13.42 1.85
C LEU A 301 14.34 12.71 3.15
N LEU A 302 13.71 11.59 3.54
CA LEU A 302 14.07 10.86 4.76
C LEU A 302 15.45 10.19 4.71
N PRO A 303 15.90 9.59 3.60
CA PRO A 303 17.26 9.04 3.52
C PRO A 303 18.34 10.12 3.75
N LEU A 304 18.11 11.33 3.24
CA LEU A 304 18.98 12.48 3.50
C LEU A 304 18.96 12.85 4.99
N LEU A 305 17.78 12.93 5.61
CA LEU A 305 17.64 13.16 7.06
C LEU A 305 18.41 12.12 7.89
N HIS A 306 18.28 10.83 7.58
CA HIS A 306 18.99 9.76 8.28
C HIS A 306 20.52 9.88 8.11
N THR A 307 20.99 10.26 6.92
CA THR A 307 22.42 10.49 6.65
C THR A 307 22.94 11.68 7.46
N MET A 308 22.19 12.78 7.48
CA MET A 308 22.54 13.97 8.28
C MET A 308 22.53 13.67 9.78
N GLN A 309 21.60 12.84 10.26
CA GLN A 309 21.58 12.38 11.64
C GLN A 309 22.84 11.58 12.00
N ALA A 310 23.21 10.60 11.17
CA ALA A 310 24.43 9.82 11.41
C ALA A 310 25.69 10.70 11.40
N ASN A 311 25.76 11.70 10.51
CA ASN A 311 26.87 12.65 10.47
C ASN A 311 26.88 13.58 11.70
N ALA A 312 25.73 14.01 12.19
CA ALA A 312 25.62 14.82 13.41
C ALA A 312 26.10 14.03 14.65
N GLU A 313 25.72 12.75 14.76
CA GLU A 313 26.13 11.87 15.87
C GLU A 313 27.63 11.54 15.84
N THR A 314 28.25 11.44 14.66
CA THR A 314 29.67 11.08 14.50
C THR A 314 30.62 12.27 14.55
N SER A 315 30.26 13.41 13.95
CA SER A 315 31.13 14.58 13.86
C SER A 315 31.05 15.51 15.08
N GLY A 316 29.96 15.45 15.86
CA GLY A 316 29.73 16.32 17.02
C GLY A 316 29.68 17.82 16.70
N GLY A 317 29.67 18.19 15.42
CA GLY A 317 29.73 19.59 14.99
C GLY A 317 28.37 20.26 15.14
N ALA A 318 28.30 21.34 15.94
CA ALA A 318 27.09 22.16 16.11
C ALA A 318 26.47 22.63 14.79
N ALA A 319 27.29 22.84 13.76
CA ALA A 319 26.83 23.17 12.41
C ALA A 319 26.02 22.03 11.74
N SER A 320 26.42 20.77 11.94
CA SER A 320 25.73 19.59 11.40
C SER A 320 24.35 19.40 12.05
N VAL A 321 24.28 19.55 13.39
CA VAL A 321 23.01 19.49 14.14
C VAL A 321 22.07 20.61 13.69
N LYS A 322 22.56 21.85 13.58
CA LYS A 322 21.77 23.00 13.11
C LYS A 322 21.22 22.80 11.69
N SER A 323 21.97 22.12 10.83
CA SER A 323 21.54 21.82 9.46
C SER A 323 20.44 20.76 9.44
N LEU A 324 20.54 19.75 10.31
CA LEU A 324 19.51 18.74 10.53
C LEU A 324 18.22 19.36 11.09
N GLU A 325 18.33 20.24 12.08
CA GLU A 325 17.20 21.00 12.64
C GLU A 325 16.49 21.83 11.57
N ALA A 326 17.26 22.56 10.74
CA ALA A 326 16.69 23.35 9.66
C ALA A 326 15.90 22.49 8.65
N LEU A 327 16.39 21.31 8.28
CA LEU A 327 15.68 20.40 7.38
C LEU A 327 14.41 19.83 8.02
N VAL A 328 14.46 19.45 9.30
CA VAL A 328 13.28 18.98 10.05
C VAL A 328 12.22 20.08 10.13
N ASP A 329 12.59 21.32 10.43
CA ASP A 329 11.66 22.44 10.51
C ASP A 329 11.06 22.80 9.14
N GLN A 330 11.85 22.70 8.06
CA GLN A 330 11.34 22.86 6.68
C GLN A 330 10.30 21.78 6.33
N LEU A 331 10.58 20.51 6.64
CA LEU A 331 9.66 19.40 6.40
C LEU A 331 8.39 19.53 7.24
N ASP A 332 8.52 19.94 8.49
CA ASP A 332 7.41 20.20 9.40
C ASP A 332 6.52 21.33 8.87
N LEU A 333 7.10 22.46 8.47
CA LEU A 333 6.38 23.59 7.88
C LEU A 333 5.67 23.17 6.58
N ASN A 334 6.33 22.41 5.72
CA ASN A 334 5.74 21.92 4.48
C ASN A 334 4.58 20.96 4.76
N ALA A 335 4.76 20.02 5.70
CA ALA A 335 3.70 19.11 6.10
C ALA A 335 2.48 19.83 6.67
N ARG A 336 2.68 20.85 7.51
CA ARG A 336 1.60 21.72 8.02
C ARG A 336 0.86 22.44 6.90
N LYS A 337 1.59 23.11 6.00
CA LYS A 337 0.99 23.81 4.85
C LYS A 337 0.14 22.88 3.97
N ARG A 338 0.60 21.64 3.74
CA ARG A 338 -0.17 20.62 2.99
C ARG A 338 -1.39 20.16 3.77
N PHE A 339 -1.24 19.91 5.07
CA PHE A 339 -2.36 19.54 5.94
C PHE A 339 -3.40 20.66 6.03
N ASP A 340 -3.00 21.93 6.04
CA ASP A 340 -3.90 23.09 6.05
C ASP A 340 -4.82 23.15 4.84
N GLN A 341 -4.42 22.60 3.69
CA GLN A 341 -5.23 22.49 2.48
C GLN A 341 -6.34 21.44 2.57
N VAL A 342 -6.25 20.48 3.50
CA VAL A 342 -7.28 19.46 3.70
C VAL A 342 -8.58 20.11 4.18
N SER A 343 -9.71 19.66 3.61
CA SER A 343 -11.04 20.15 4.00
C SER A 343 -11.32 20.00 5.51
N PRO A 344 -11.88 21.01 6.19
CA PRO A 344 -12.17 20.97 7.62
C PRO A 344 -13.04 19.79 8.06
N ILE A 345 -13.89 19.27 7.16
CA ILE A 345 -14.77 18.13 7.44
C ILE A 345 -14.00 16.86 7.85
N PHE A 346 -12.77 16.70 7.35
CA PHE A 346 -11.88 15.55 7.61
C PHE A 346 -10.79 15.84 8.66
N LYS A 347 -10.70 17.09 9.16
CA LYS A 347 -9.78 17.46 10.25
C LYS A 347 -10.39 17.29 11.63
N ARG A 348 -11.71 17.07 11.70
CA ARG A 348 -12.48 16.96 12.94
C ARG A 348 -13.28 15.66 12.90
N PRO A 349 -12.75 14.61 13.53
CA PRO A 349 -13.44 13.33 13.59
C PRO A 349 -14.66 13.45 14.47
N ASP A 350 -15.79 13.07 13.89
CA ASP A 350 -17.10 13.13 14.51
C ASP A 350 -17.48 11.71 14.96
N VAL A 351 -17.41 11.46 16.27
CA VAL A 351 -17.66 10.12 16.86
C VAL A 351 -19.13 9.74 16.77
N ASP A 352 -20.04 10.71 16.75
CA ASP A 352 -21.49 10.47 16.68
C ASP A 352 -22.02 10.53 15.24
N GLY A 353 -21.21 11.05 14.32
CA GLY A 353 -21.54 11.17 12.91
C GLY A 353 -21.46 9.89 12.09
N CYS A 354 -21.43 10.11 10.78
CA CYS A 354 -21.39 9.07 9.74
C CYS A 354 -20.09 8.23 9.83
N PRO A 355 -20.16 6.88 9.81
CA PRO A 355 -18.99 6.00 9.90
C PRO A 355 -17.88 6.32 8.89
N GLU A 356 -18.26 6.62 7.64
CA GLU A 356 -17.38 6.95 6.53
C GLU A 356 -16.56 8.21 6.85
N ARG A 357 -17.23 9.27 7.33
CA ARG A 357 -16.58 10.52 7.71
C ARG A 357 -15.62 10.33 8.88
N LEU A 358 -16.01 9.54 9.88
CA LEU A 358 -15.16 9.23 11.01
C LEU A 358 -13.90 8.48 10.55
N MET A 359 -14.08 7.46 9.71
CA MET A 359 -12.98 6.70 9.11
C MET A 359 -12.02 7.63 8.36
N PHE A 360 -12.51 8.37 7.37
CA PHE A 360 -11.68 9.29 6.58
C PHE A 360 -10.95 10.33 7.42
N SER A 361 -11.61 10.90 8.45
CA SER A 361 -10.98 11.83 9.37
C SER A 361 -9.81 11.18 10.12
N VAL A 362 -10.03 10.00 10.71
CA VAL A 362 -8.99 9.30 11.48
C VAL A 362 -7.82 8.90 10.57
N LEU A 363 -8.07 8.46 9.33
CA LEU A 363 -7.00 8.16 8.37
C LEU A 363 -6.12 9.38 8.13
N VAL A 364 -6.73 10.51 7.78
CA VAL A 364 -6.01 11.74 7.42
C VAL A 364 -5.18 12.26 8.60
N ILE A 365 -5.79 12.31 9.79
CA ILE A 365 -5.14 12.83 10.98
C ILE A 365 -3.97 11.92 11.40
N THR A 366 -4.20 10.60 11.45
CA THR A 366 -3.15 9.66 11.86
C THR A 366 -2.03 9.55 10.82
N TYR A 367 -2.35 9.73 9.53
CA TYR A 367 -1.34 9.81 8.47
C TYR A 367 -0.42 11.03 8.67
N TYR A 368 -1.01 12.20 8.93
CA TYR A 368 -0.25 13.42 9.22
C TYR A 368 0.58 13.29 10.50
N HIS A 369 0.00 12.80 11.60
CA HIS A 369 0.72 12.57 12.85
C HIS A 369 1.86 11.55 12.68
N SER A 370 1.65 10.48 11.92
CA SER A 370 2.69 9.49 11.63
C SER A 370 3.87 10.11 10.89
N PHE A 371 3.62 11.02 9.94
CA PHE A 371 4.67 11.75 9.25
C PHE A 371 5.43 12.67 10.22
N GLN A 372 4.70 13.43 11.04
CA GLN A 372 5.27 14.34 12.05
C GLN A 372 6.17 13.62 13.07
N MET A 373 5.72 12.46 13.56
CA MET A 373 6.52 11.59 14.41
C MET A 373 7.82 11.13 13.72
N MET A 374 7.75 10.83 12.43
CA MET A 374 8.89 10.32 11.66
C MET A 374 9.94 11.37 11.34
N ILE A 375 9.57 12.65 11.19
CA ILE A 375 10.53 13.74 11.00
C ILE A 375 11.18 14.14 12.33
N HIS A 376 10.38 14.31 13.40
CA HIS A 376 10.87 14.81 14.68
C HIS A 376 11.66 13.76 15.47
N ARG A 377 11.46 12.45 15.22
CA ARG A 377 12.28 11.40 15.84
C ARG A 377 13.77 11.47 15.44
N ASN A 378 14.14 12.13 14.35
CA ASN A 378 15.57 12.26 13.98
C ASN A 378 16.34 13.18 14.94
N LEU A 379 15.62 14.05 15.65
CA LEU A 379 16.15 14.93 16.69
C LEU A 379 15.88 14.38 18.09
N PHE A 380 15.40 13.15 18.23
CA PHE A 380 15.07 12.56 19.53
C PHE A 380 16.29 12.47 20.45
N ASN A 381 17.49 12.33 19.87
CA ASN A 381 18.76 12.26 20.59
C ASN A 381 19.33 13.62 21.00
N HIS A 382 18.99 14.68 20.27
CA HIS A 382 19.55 16.01 20.42
C HIS A 382 18.69 16.82 21.40
N GLU A 383 19.19 17.02 22.61
CA GLU A 383 18.63 18.03 23.51
C GLU A 383 19.21 19.37 23.06
N GLY A 384 18.35 20.31 22.64
CA GLY A 384 18.78 21.66 22.31
C GLY A 384 19.59 22.21 23.48
N ASP A 385 20.79 22.66 23.21
CA ASP A 385 21.70 23.27 24.18
C ASP A 385 21.14 24.65 24.57
N ASP A 386 20.00 24.68 25.25
CA ASP A 386 19.36 25.87 25.81
C ASP A 386 20.00 26.21 27.16
N SER A 387 21.34 26.23 27.20
CA SER A 387 22.09 26.65 28.38
C SER A 387 22.05 28.17 28.62
N TYR A 388 21.46 28.99 27.72
CA TYR A 388 21.47 30.45 27.84
C TYR A 388 20.19 31.23 27.47
N SER A 389 19.05 30.61 27.17
CA SER A 389 17.82 31.33 26.76
C SER A 389 16.61 31.09 27.69
N ARG A 390 15.98 32.19 28.10
CA ARG A 390 14.78 32.37 28.96
C ARG A 390 13.60 31.38 28.77
N PRO A 391 12.67 31.29 29.74
CA PRO A 391 11.62 30.27 29.81
C PRO A 391 10.45 30.58 28.86
N MET A 392 10.66 30.47 27.57
CA MET A 392 9.61 30.14 26.63
C MET A 392 9.90 28.70 26.20
N ARG A 393 9.05 27.76 26.62
CA ARG A 393 9.12 26.33 26.26
C ARG A 393 9.22 26.18 24.73
N THR A 394 10.42 26.15 24.18
CA THR A 394 10.70 25.52 22.89
C THR A 394 10.37 24.05 23.09
N THR A 395 9.18 23.62 22.63
CA THR A 395 8.69 22.26 22.88
C THR A 395 9.70 21.28 22.30
N SER A 396 10.45 20.60 23.18
CA SER A 396 11.42 19.56 22.81
C SER A 396 10.83 18.63 21.75
N HIS A 397 11.60 18.25 20.72
CA HIS A 397 11.15 17.33 19.67
C HIS A 397 10.59 16.02 20.25
N ILE A 398 11.08 15.58 21.42
CA ILE A 398 10.53 14.44 22.16
C ILE A 398 9.08 14.71 22.55
N ASN A 399 8.77 15.88 23.10
CA ASN A 399 7.42 16.25 23.52
C ASN A 399 6.48 16.37 22.32
N LYS A 400 6.93 16.96 21.20
CA LYS A 400 6.15 16.98 19.94
C LYS A 400 5.81 15.55 19.47
N CYS A 401 6.81 14.65 19.44
CA CYS A 401 6.59 13.24 19.09
C CYS A 401 5.59 12.54 20.01
N VAL A 402 5.65 12.81 21.32
CA VAL A 402 4.71 12.26 22.31
C VAL A 402 3.30 12.81 22.09
N GLU A 403 3.16 14.11 21.87
CA GLU A 403 1.87 14.76 21.58
C GLU A 403 1.20 14.11 20.35
N PHE A 404 1.93 13.99 19.24
CA PHE A 404 1.42 13.33 18.02
C PHE A 404 1.15 11.83 18.23
N GLY A 405 1.97 11.14 19.01
CA GLY A 405 1.78 9.73 19.34
C GLY A 405 0.50 9.48 20.15
N ILE A 406 0.32 10.25 21.22
CA ILE A 406 -0.89 10.17 22.06
C ILE A 406 -2.13 10.58 21.25
N ALA A 407 -2.06 11.68 20.51
CA ALA A 407 -3.18 12.12 19.67
C ALA A 407 -3.56 11.03 18.66
N SER A 408 -2.59 10.39 17.99
CA SER A 408 -2.86 9.28 17.07
C SER A 408 -3.59 8.12 17.74
N ILE A 409 -3.16 7.71 18.94
CA ILE A 409 -3.80 6.62 19.70
C ILE A 409 -5.24 6.99 20.04
N GLN A 410 -5.48 8.23 20.48
CA GLN A 410 -6.82 8.72 20.82
C GLN A 410 -7.74 8.78 19.60
N GLU A 411 -7.22 9.21 18.45
CA GLU A 411 -8.00 9.23 17.21
C GLU A 411 -8.36 7.83 16.74
N ILE A 412 -7.43 6.88 16.79
CA ILE A 412 -7.70 5.49 16.44
C ILE A 412 -8.70 4.86 17.41
N ASN A 413 -8.65 5.23 18.70
CA ASN A 413 -9.62 4.76 19.69
C ASN A 413 -11.07 5.11 19.31
N LYS A 414 -11.31 6.21 18.59
CA LYS A 414 -12.65 6.56 18.10
C LYS A 414 -13.21 5.52 17.13
N LEU A 415 -12.35 4.90 16.30
CA LEU A 415 -12.75 3.79 15.44
C LEU A 415 -13.07 2.54 16.26
N ARG A 416 -12.27 2.27 17.30
CA ARG A 416 -12.52 1.17 18.24
C ARG A 416 -13.89 1.30 18.90
N LEU A 417 -14.21 2.47 19.42
CA LEU A 417 -15.50 2.74 20.08
C LEU A 417 -16.72 2.56 19.14
N ARG A 418 -16.51 2.67 17.82
CA ARG A 418 -17.55 2.50 16.79
C ARG A 418 -17.49 1.14 16.07
N ASN A 419 -16.64 0.21 16.50
CA ASN A 419 -16.41 -1.08 15.84
C ASN A 419 -15.97 -0.98 14.37
N LEU A 420 -15.15 0.03 14.04
CA LEU A 420 -14.68 0.31 12.66
C LEU A 420 -13.22 -0.13 12.42
N LEU A 421 -12.60 -0.84 13.36
CA LEU A 421 -11.19 -1.25 13.26
C LEU A 421 -10.92 -2.18 12.06
N THR A 422 -11.88 -2.98 11.63
CA THR A 422 -11.73 -3.85 10.45
C THR A 422 -11.45 -3.05 9.18
N SER A 423 -12.07 -1.88 9.00
CA SER A 423 -11.85 -0.99 7.85
C SER A 423 -10.47 -0.32 7.83
N ALA A 424 -9.78 -0.44 8.96
CA ALA A 424 -8.56 0.25 9.27
C ALA A 424 -7.34 -0.70 9.33
N PHE A 425 -7.56 -2.01 9.06
CA PHE A 425 -6.61 -3.10 9.29
C PHE A 425 -5.22 -2.89 8.67
N PHE A 426 -5.14 -2.25 7.51
CA PHE A 426 -3.88 -2.13 6.77
C PHE A 426 -3.00 -0.96 7.23
N TRP A 427 -3.53 0.04 7.95
CA TRP A 427 -2.72 1.15 8.45
C TRP A 427 -2.61 1.17 9.98
N VAL A 428 -3.63 0.69 10.73
CA VAL A 428 -3.69 0.81 12.22
C VAL A 428 -2.46 0.22 12.87
N PRO A 429 -2.08 -1.04 12.56
CA PRO A 429 -1.01 -1.69 13.29
C PRO A 429 0.29 -0.89 13.18
N SER A 430 0.62 -0.45 11.97
CA SER A 430 1.85 0.32 11.72
C SER A 430 1.88 1.67 12.44
N HIS A 431 0.76 2.41 12.45
CA HIS A 431 0.67 3.71 13.12
C HIS A 431 0.72 3.56 14.65
N LEU A 432 0.01 2.58 15.21
CA LEU A 432 0.03 2.31 16.66
C LEU A 432 1.41 1.84 17.12
N MET A 433 2.06 0.93 16.38
CA MET A 433 3.40 0.47 16.73
C MET A 433 4.40 1.62 16.77
N LEU A 434 4.37 2.52 15.78
CA LEU A 434 5.21 3.73 15.78
C LEU A 434 4.93 4.61 17.00
N ALA A 435 3.65 4.89 17.30
CA ALA A 435 3.25 5.70 18.44
C ALA A 435 3.69 5.07 19.78
N ILE A 436 3.46 3.76 19.96
CA ILE A 436 3.87 3.02 21.17
C ILE A 436 5.38 3.11 21.36
N ILE A 437 6.18 2.81 20.32
CA ILE A 437 7.65 2.85 20.39
C ILE A 437 8.12 4.25 20.79
N ILE A 438 7.58 5.30 20.17
CA ILE A 438 7.96 6.69 20.47
C ILE A 438 7.60 7.06 21.90
N VAL A 439 6.37 6.79 22.34
CA VAL A 439 5.90 7.14 23.68
C VAL A 439 6.69 6.34 24.73
N PHE A 440 6.98 5.07 24.49
CA PHE A 440 7.81 4.25 25.37
C PHE A 440 9.25 4.77 25.47
N CYS A 441 9.90 5.03 24.33
CA CYS A 441 11.25 5.58 24.29
C CYS A 441 11.33 6.94 24.99
N SER A 442 10.29 7.77 24.88
CA SER A 442 10.22 9.05 25.57
C SER A 442 10.23 8.91 27.09
N ILE A 443 9.50 7.93 27.66
CA ILE A 443 9.48 7.65 29.11
C ILE A 443 10.88 7.24 29.56
N ARG A 444 11.55 6.37 28.79
CA ARG A 444 12.89 5.89 29.13
C ARG A 444 13.90 7.04 29.10
N LYS A 445 13.83 7.90 28.08
CA LYS A 445 14.77 9.02 27.91
C LYS A 445 14.55 10.13 28.94
N GLN A 446 13.31 10.52 29.19
CA GLN A 446 12.95 11.58 30.14
C GLN A 446 12.73 11.06 31.57
N ARG A 447 13.20 9.87 31.93
CA ARG A 447 12.92 9.21 33.22
C ARG A 447 13.18 10.09 34.45
N LYS A 448 14.19 10.98 34.38
CA LYS A 448 14.57 11.87 35.48
C LYS A 448 13.85 13.23 35.45
N SER A 449 13.30 13.64 34.32
CA SER A 449 12.71 14.97 34.09
C SER A 449 11.19 14.96 33.92
N ILE A 450 10.60 13.81 33.57
CA ILE A 450 9.16 13.67 33.38
C ILE A 450 8.41 13.75 34.71
N SER A 451 7.31 14.50 34.75
CA SER A 451 6.46 14.53 35.94
C SER A 451 5.74 13.20 36.16
N PRO A 452 5.36 12.84 37.41
CA PRO A 452 4.58 11.64 37.69
C PRO A 452 3.27 11.58 36.88
N HIS A 453 2.61 12.74 36.72
CA HIS A 453 1.37 12.87 35.96
C HIS A 453 1.57 12.61 34.45
N GLU A 454 2.57 13.22 33.81
CA GLU A 454 2.86 12.98 32.39
C GLU A 454 3.29 11.53 32.13
N ASN A 455 4.06 10.93 33.02
CA ASN A 455 4.45 9.52 32.94
C ASN A 455 3.21 8.61 32.98
N GLN A 456 2.25 8.91 33.86
CA GLN A 456 1.00 8.18 33.94
C GLN A 456 0.18 8.30 32.65
N ILE A 457 -0.02 9.51 32.12
CA ILE A 457 -0.73 9.73 30.84
C ILE A 457 -0.10 8.91 29.71
N ARG A 458 1.25 8.93 29.60
CA ARG A 458 1.96 8.18 28.55
C ARG A 458 1.74 6.67 28.69
N ARG A 459 1.76 6.14 29.91
CA ARG A 459 1.51 4.70 30.19
C ARG A 459 0.08 4.30 29.89
N GLU A 460 -0.90 5.11 30.29
CA GLU A 460 -2.31 4.86 30.00
C GLU A 460 -2.59 4.81 28.51
N ASN A 461 -1.98 5.70 27.72
CA ASN A 461 -2.12 5.67 26.27
C ASN A 461 -1.40 4.47 25.62
N ILE A 462 -0.26 4.02 26.15
CA ILE A 462 0.37 2.76 25.69
C ILE A 462 -0.59 1.58 25.94
N LEU A 463 -1.21 1.50 27.12
CA LEU A 463 -2.17 0.44 27.44
C LEU A 463 -3.41 0.53 26.53
N LEU A 464 -3.90 1.73 26.24
CA LEU A 464 -5.00 1.93 25.29
C LEU A 464 -4.63 1.44 23.90
N ALA A 465 -3.42 1.74 23.42
CA ALA A 465 -2.93 1.28 22.12
C ALA A 465 -2.82 -0.25 22.04
N ILE A 466 -2.34 -0.90 23.11
CA ILE A 466 -2.32 -2.37 23.22
C ILE A 466 -3.74 -2.93 23.15
N ALA A 467 -4.69 -2.36 23.90
CA ALA A 467 -6.09 -2.80 23.87
C ALA A 467 -6.74 -2.63 22.48
N ILE A 468 -6.38 -1.58 21.73
CA ILE A 468 -6.82 -1.42 20.34
C ILE A 468 -6.23 -2.53 19.44
N LEU A 469 -4.95 -2.86 19.62
CA LEU A 469 -4.30 -3.95 18.86
C LEU A 469 -4.92 -5.31 19.19
N ASP A 470 -5.24 -5.57 20.46
CA ASP A 470 -5.91 -6.80 20.91
C ASP A 470 -7.32 -6.93 20.32
N ASP A 471 -8.07 -5.83 20.21
CA ASP A 471 -9.40 -5.84 19.58
C ASP A 471 -9.34 -5.94 18.05
N LEU A 472 -8.25 -5.48 17.43
CA LEU A 472 -7.98 -5.67 16.01
C LEU A 472 -7.47 -7.09 15.71
N ALA A 473 -6.79 -7.72 16.67
CA ALA A 473 -6.33 -9.09 16.56
C ALA A 473 -7.55 -10.01 16.40
N PRO A 474 -7.65 -10.76 15.30
CA PRO A 474 -8.79 -11.64 15.10
C PRO A 474 -8.80 -12.74 16.18
N ARG A 475 -9.89 -12.86 16.93
CA ARG A 475 -10.10 -13.94 17.91
C ARG A 475 -10.32 -15.29 17.22
#